data_AF-A0A8R1WXN0-F1
#
_entry.id   AF-A0A8R1WXN0-F1
#
_cell.length_a   1.000
_cell.length_b   1.000
_cell.length_c   1.000
_cell.angle_alpha   90.00
_cell.angle_beta   90.00
_cell.angle_gamma   90.00
#
_symmetry.space_group_name_H-M   'P 1'
#
loop_
_entity.id
_entity.type
_entity.pdbx_description
1 polymer ?
#
loop_
_entity_poly.entity_id
_entity_poly.type
_entity_poly.pdbx_seq_one_letter_code
_entity_poly.pdbx_strand_id
1 'polypeptide(L)'
;MQLFGTVVCIYLSDWVTIVSTTRPSELTSSSLFLSSEEVSFGENSDSDEDILFRSDHDTNSEEDTIDSEIYEAPENANNFYIGKNITHCTNIYIETIRDKFQRSRDARFTDVTEIRAFIGLLYQIGSFRCSRKNIHQLWDNSKGNGMESCYLTMSEKRFRFLVRCLRFDDVRDRVARKQFDKLAPIRDIFTMMVDNFQKYYCVSEYVTTDEQLLAFRGKCPFRQYIPSKPSKYGKKYAIY
;
A
#
# COMPACT_ATOMS: atom_id res chain seq x y z
N MET A 1 -1.41 9.82 -22.57
CA MET A 1 -2.30 9.81 -21.37
C MET A 1 -3.03 8.47 -21.12
N GLN A 2 -3.32 7.65 -22.14
CA GLN A 2 -4.05 6.37 -22.00
C GLN A 2 -3.33 5.27 -21.19
N LEU A 3 -1.99 5.20 -21.19
CA LEU A 3 -1.28 4.13 -20.48
C LEU A 3 -1.13 4.39 -18.98
N PHE A 4 -0.92 5.64 -18.55
CA PHE A 4 -0.75 5.98 -17.12
C PHE A 4 -2.07 6.14 -16.36
N GLY A 5 -3.13 6.66 -17.00
CA GLY A 5 -4.47 6.67 -16.41
C GLY A 5 -5.07 5.28 -16.23
N THR A 6 -4.74 4.34 -17.13
CA THR A 6 -5.16 2.93 -17.01
C THR A 6 -4.44 2.25 -15.86
N VAL A 7 -3.16 2.54 -15.64
CA VAL A 7 -2.37 2.04 -14.51
C VAL A 7 -3.00 2.48 -13.18
N VAL A 8 -3.19 3.79 -12.94
CA VAL A 8 -3.76 4.29 -11.67
C VAL A 8 -5.22 3.85 -11.45
N CYS A 9 -6.04 3.77 -12.50
CA CYS A 9 -7.43 3.29 -12.37
C CYS A 9 -7.56 1.77 -12.30
N ILE A 10 -6.64 0.99 -12.86
CA ILE A 10 -6.50 -0.43 -12.54
C ILE A 10 -6.17 -0.55 -11.05
N TYR A 11 -5.19 0.20 -10.53
CA TYR A 11 -4.82 0.11 -9.11
C TYR A 11 -5.93 0.54 -8.14
N LEU A 12 -6.71 1.58 -8.46
CA LEU A 12 -7.86 1.98 -7.64
C LEU A 12 -9.06 1.03 -7.77
N SER A 13 -9.31 0.47 -8.97
CA SER A 13 -10.39 -0.51 -9.18
C SER A 13 -10.07 -1.88 -8.59
N ASP A 14 -8.80 -2.28 -8.64
CA ASP A 14 -8.26 -3.48 -8.01
C ASP A 14 -8.22 -3.35 -6.49
N TRP A 15 -7.82 -2.18 -5.96
CA TRP A 15 -7.88 -1.89 -4.51
C TRP A 15 -9.32 -1.95 -3.98
N VAL A 16 -10.27 -1.33 -4.69
CA VAL A 16 -11.70 -1.42 -4.36
C VAL A 16 -12.23 -2.86 -4.45
N THR A 17 -11.74 -3.67 -5.39
CA THR A 17 -12.12 -5.08 -5.55
C THR A 17 -11.59 -5.95 -4.41
N ILE A 18 -10.34 -5.74 -3.99
CA ILE A 18 -9.71 -6.43 -2.85
C ILE A 18 -10.44 -6.08 -1.53
N VAL A 19 -10.81 -4.81 -1.33
CA VAL A 19 -11.55 -4.37 -0.14
C VAL A 19 -13.00 -4.89 -0.14
N SER A 20 -13.64 -5.03 -1.30
CA SER A 20 -15.07 -5.41 -1.40
C SER A 20 -15.34 -6.92 -1.44
N THR A 21 -14.32 -7.77 -1.63
CA THR A 21 -14.47 -9.23 -1.71
C THR A 21 -14.38 -9.95 -0.37
N THR A 22 -14.06 -9.25 0.72
CA THR A 22 -14.12 -9.82 2.08
C THR A 22 -15.57 -9.79 2.60
N ARG A 23 -16.31 -10.88 2.39
CA ARG A 23 -17.65 -11.05 2.94
C ARG A 23 -17.59 -11.20 4.48
N PRO A 24 -18.47 -10.53 5.26
CA PRO A 24 -18.51 -10.66 6.72
C PRO A 24 -19.01 -12.00 7.27
N SER A 25 -19.43 -12.95 6.41
CA SER A 25 -20.31 -14.05 6.79
C SER A 25 -19.66 -15.43 6.95
N GLU A 26 -18.34 -15.56 6.89
CA GLU A 26 -17.63 -16.82 7.20
C GLU A 26 -16.84 -16.73 8.52
N LEU A 27 -17.34 -15.91 9.45
CA LEU A 27 -16.66 -15.53 10.68
C LEU A 27 -17.40 -16.04 11.93
N THR A 28 -17.47 -17.36 12.12
CA THR A 28 -17.67 -17.96 13.46
C THR A 28 -17.10 -19.37 13.52
N SER A 29 -16.49 -19.70 14.66
CA SER A 29 -15.96 -21.00 15.12
C SER A 29 -14.52 -21.31 14.67
N SER A 30 -13.51 -21.17 15.54
CA SER A 30 -13.16 -22.08 16.65
C SER A 30 -12.62 -23.43 16.15
N SER A 31 -11.30 -23.47 15.91
CA SER A 31 -10.37 -24.62 15.85
C SER A 31 -9.26 -24.19 14.87
N LEU A 32 -7.99 -24.09 15.26
CA LEU A 32 -7.14 -25.21 15.62
C LEU A 32 -6.02 -24.71 16.55
N PHE A 33 -5.95 -25.37 17.70
CA PHE A 33 -4.82 -25.44 18.61
C PHE A 33 -3.86 -26.54 18.13
N LEU A 34 -2.61 -26.50 18.62
CA LEU A 34 -1.51 -27.49 18.50
C LEU A 34 -0.69 -27.41 17.20
N SER A 35 0.63 -27.53 17.20
CA SER A 35 1.63 -27.70 18.27
C SER A 35 3.00 -27.33 17.70
N SER A 36 3.89 -26.89 18.59
CA SER A 36 5.32 -26.70 18.36
C SER A 36 6.01 -28.00 17.95
N GLU A 37 7.00 -27.92 17.08
CA GLU A 37 8.12 -28.86 17.03
C GLU A 37 9.38 -28.10 16.54
N GLU A 38 10.39 -28.09 17.40
CA GLU A 38 11.75 -27.65 17.11
C GLU A 38 12.48 -28.72 16.31
N VAL A 39 13.30 -28.33 15.34
CA VAL A 39 14.42 -29.17 14.88
C VAL A 39 15.65 -28.29 14.69
N SER A 40 16.71 -28.67 15.41
CA SER A 40 18.01 -28.01 15.55
C SER A 40 19.03 -28.41 14.47
N PHE A 41 19.90 -27.44 14.17
CA PHE A 41 21.33 -27.46 13.81
C PHE A 41 21.98 -28.68 13.13
N GLY A 42 22.75 -28.40 12.08
CA GLY A 42 23.86 -29.21 11.60
C GLY A 42 24.89 -28.31 10.91
N GLU A 43 26.02 -28.08 11.57
CA GLU A 43 27.24 -27.50 10.99
C GLU A 43 27.94 -28.55 10.12
N ASN A 44 28.63 -28.11 9.07
CA ASN A 44 29.87 -28.71 8.62
C ASN A 44 30.72 -27.69 7.87
N SER A 45 32.00 -27.66 8.25
CA SER A 45 33.12 -26.86 7.78
C SER A 45 33.81 -27.47 6.56
N ASP A 46 34.66 -26.63 5.93
CA ASP A 46 35.96 -26.89 5.26
C ASP A 46 36.03 -26.15 3.91
N SER A 47 36.74 -25.00 3.87
CA SER A 47 38.16 -24.81 3.44
C SER A 47 38.32 -24.96 1.91
N ASP A 48 39.03 -24.17 1.13
CA ASP A 48 39.84 -22.94 1.17
C ASP A 48 39.99 -22.56 -0.32
N GLU A 49 40.21 -21.30 -0.68
CA GLU A 49 41.18 -20.91 -1.73
C GLU A 49 41.36 -19.38 -1.72
N ASP A 50 42.53 -18.98 -1.24
CA ASP A 50 43.10 -17.64 -1.29
C ASP A 50 43.46 -17.24 -2.73
N ILE A 51 43.12 -16.02 -3.15
CA ILE A 51 43.98 -15.26 -4.08
C ILE A 51 44.23 -13.86 -3.51
N LEU A 52 45.48 -13.74 -3.06
CA LEU A 52 46.25 -12.59 -2.63
C LEU A 52 46.42 -11.57 -3.76
N PHE A 53 46.15 -10.28 -3.51
CA PHE A 53 47.03 -9.20 -3.96
C PHE A 53 47.01 -8.06 -2.94
N ARG A 54 48.20 -7.78 -2.42
CA ARG A 54 48.54 -6.81 -1.38
C ARG A 54 49.34 -5.69 -2.04
N SER A 55 49.04 -4.45 -1.68
CA SER A 55 50.07 -3.41 -1.53
C SER A 55 49.49 -2.22 -0.76
N ASP A 56 49.99 -2.10 0.47
CA ASP A 56 49.74 -1.04 1.44
C ASP A 56 50.36 0.30 0.99
N HIS A 57 49.68 1.42 1.30
CA HIS A 57 50.36 2.69 1.56
C HIS A 57 49.54 3.48 2.61
N ASP A 58 50.12 3.58 3.81
CA ASP A 58 49.66 4.40 4.92
C ASP A 58 49.76 5.90 4.63
N THR A 59 48.85 6.71 5.19
CA THR A 59 49.16 7.79 6.16
C THR A 59 47.88 8.47 6.67
N ASN A 60 47.80 8.62 8.00
CA ASN A 60 46.74 9.28 8.78
C ASN A 60 46.48 10.75 8.39
N SER A 61 45.19 11.15 8.43
CA SER A 61 44.73 12.45 8.95
C SER A 61 43.27 12.35 9.39
N GLU A 62 42.98 12.98 10.52
CA GLU A 62 41.72 13.03 11.29
C GLU A 62 40.56 13.72 10.53
N GLU A 63 39.38 13.74 11.16
CA GLU A 63 38.10 14.40 10.75
C GLU A 63 37.29 13.62 9.68
N ASP A 64 36.00 13.30 9.80
CA ASP A 64 34.92 13.84 10.61
C ASP A 64 33.76 12.83 10.70
N THR A 65 32.94 13.00 11.74
CA THR A 65 31.68 12.29 11.96
C THR A 65 30.68 12.74 10.90
N ILE A 66 30.45 11.94 9.85
CA ILE A 66 29.36 12.21 8.90
C ILE A 66 28.19 11.31 9.28
N ASP A 67 27.28 11.86 10.09
CA ASP A 67 25.90 11.41 10.13
C ASP A 67 25.40 11.37 8.69
N SER A 68 25.07 10.17 8.23
CA SER A 68 24.50 9.93 6.90
C SER A 68 23.05 10.41 6.87
N GLU A 69 22.86 11.73 6.92
CA GLU A 69 21.65 12.34 6.38
C GLU A 69 21.62 12.04 4.89
N ILE A 70 20.78 11.09 4.52
CA ILE A 70 20.42 10.83 3.13
C ILE A 70 19.91 12.15 2.55
N TYR A 71 20.68 12.74 1.64
CA TYR A 71 20.30 13.90 0.85
C TYR A 71 19.17 13.49 -0.11
N GLU A 72 17.94 13.36 0.40
CA GLU A 72 16.78 13.03 -0.42
C GLU A 72 16.47 14.21 -1.36
N ALA A 73 16.54 13.98 -2.67
CA ALA A 73 16.22 14.97 -3.68
C ALA A 73 14.85 15.63 -3.42
N PRO A 74 14.69 16.94 -3.65
CA PRO A 74 13.46 17.70 -3.35
C PRO A 74 12.22 17.16 -4.08
N GLU A 75 12.41 16.40 -5.16
CA GLU A 75 11.35 15.71 -5.91
C GLU A 75 10.71 14.55 -5.13
N ASN A 76 11.42 13.99 -4.13
CA ASN A 76 10.91 12.94 -3.26
C ASN A 76 10.14 13.46 -2.05
N ALA A 77 10.17 14.78 -1.79
CA ALA A 77 9.54 15.38 -0.63
C ALA A 77 8.03 15.12 -0.63
N ASN A 78 7.34 15.31 -1.77
CA ASN A 78 5.89 15.09 -1.86
C ASN A 78 5.49 13.64 -1.61
N ASN A 79 6.24 12.67 -2.16
CA ASN A 79 5.99 11.25 -1.94
C ASN A 79 6.26 10.85 -0.47
N PHE A 80 7.29 11.44 0.13
CA PHE A 80 7.58 11.30 1.54
C PHE A 80 6.46 11.87 2.42
N TYR A 81 5.93 13.05 2.09
CA TYR A 81 4.79 13.66 2.79
C TYR A 81 3.51 12.82 2.66
N ILE A 82 3.21 12.27 1.49
CA ILE A 82 2.04 11.39 1.30
C ILE A 82 2.16 10.15 2.20
N GLY A 83 3.31 9.47 2.17
CA GLY A 83 3.54 8.30 3.03
C GLY A 83 3.42 8.62 4.52
N LYS A 84 3.96 9.76 4.96
CA LYS A 84 3.84 10.25 6.34
C LYS A 84 2.40 10.55 6.74
N ASN A 85 1.63 11.23 5.88
CA ASN A 85 0.24 11.57 6.14
C ASN A 85 -0.61 10.30 6.28
N ILE A 86 -0.49 9.35 5.34
CA ILE A 86 -1.17 8.05 5.40
C ILE A 86 -0.84 7.32 6.70
N THR A 87 0.44 7.27 7.06
CA THR A 87 0.92 6.62 8.29
C THR A 87 0.29 7.26 9.52
N HIS A 88 0.30 8.59 9.61
CA HIS A 88 -0.29 9.34 10.72
C HIS A 88 -1.79 9.08 10.87
N CYS A 89 -2.58 9.27 9.81
CA CYS A 89 -4.02 9.06 9.83
C CYS A 89 -4.40 7.61 10.14
N THR A 90 -3.62 6.65 9.60
CA THR A 90 -3.84 5.22 9.86
C THR A 90 -3.57 4.88 11.32
N ASN A 91 -2.51 5.43 11.92
CA ASN A 91 -2.19 5.20 13.33
C ASN A 91 -3.25 5.77 14.28
N ILE A 92 -3.80 6.95 13.99
CA ILE A 92 -4.95 7.50 14.75
C ILE A 92 -6.11 6.50 14.74
N TYR A 93 -6.43 5.91 13.58
CA TYR A 93 -7.50 4.92 13.52
C TYR A 93 -7.15 3.61 14.24
N ILE A 94 -5.89 3.13 14.11
CA ILE A 94 -5.43 1.93 14.81
C ILE A 94 -5.60 2.10 16.33
N GLU A 95 -5.27 3.27 16.87
CA GLU A 95 -5.45 3.59 18.28
C GLU A 95 -6.91 3.38 18.73
N THR A 96 -7.88 3.84 17.94
CA THR A 96 -9.32 3.71 18.28
C THR A 96 -9.85 2.26 18.30
N ILE A 97 -9.17 1.33 17.62
CA ILE A 97 -9.60 -0.07 17.53
C ILE A 97 -8.72 -1.01 18.36
N ARG A 98 -7.63 -0.52 18.94
CA ARG A 98 -6.61 -1.31 19.62
C ARG A 98 -7.20 -2.16 20.74
N ASP A 99 -8.12 -1.60 21.50
CA ASP A 99 -8.76 -2.27 22.65
C ASP A 99 -9.64 -3.46 22.24
N LYS A 100 -9.97 -3.60 20.96
CA LYS A 100 -10.73 -4.74 20.42
C LYS A 100 -9.87 -5.98 20.22
N PHE A 101 -8.55 -5.87 20.38
CA PHE A 101 -7.61 -6.97 20.17
C PHE A 101 -7.02 -7.44 21.50
N GLN A 102 -7.04 -8.76 21.72
CA GLN A 102 -6.47 -9.37 22.93
C GLN A 102 -4.95 -9.24 22.98
N ARG A 103 -4.29 -9.30 21.82
CA ARG A 103 -2.83 -9.27 21.71
C ARG A 103 -2.39 -7.92 21.14
N SER A 104 -1.49 -7.24 21.85
CA SER A 104 -0.92 -5.95 21.43
C SER A 104 -0.26 -6.00 20.05
N ARG A 105 0.37 -7.13 19.69
CA ARG A 105 1.01 -7.34 18.38
C ARG A 105 0.05 -7.33 17.19
N ASP A 106 -1.22 -7.68 17.40
CA ASP A 106 -2.19 -7.80 16.29
C ASP A 106 -2.69 -6.43 15.83
N ALA A 107 -2.59 -5.41 16.70
CA ALA A 107 -2.95 -4.02 16.44
C ALA A 107 -1.76 -3.06 16.66
N ARG A 108 -0.56 -3.46 16.24
CA ARG A 108 0.63 -2.59 16.31
C ARG A 108 0.48 -1.42 15.34
N PHE A 109 0.98 -0.25 15.75
CA PHE A 109 1.12 0.91 14.85
C PHE A 109 1.96 0.58 13.62
N THR A 110 1.74 1.33 12.55
CA THR A 110 2.45 1.23 11.28
C THR A 110 3.45 2.37 11.14
N ASP A 111 4.47 2.18 10.32
CA ASP A 111 5.47 3.19 9.98
C ASP A 111 5.46 3.48 8.46
N VAL A 112 6.22 4.50 8.06
CA VAL A 112 6.27 4.93 6.66
C VAL A 112 6.82 3.82 5.76
N THR A 113 7.78 3.04 6.26
CA THR A 113 8.40 1.93 5.53
C THR A 113 7.40 0.82 5.26
N GLU A 114 6.60 0.42 6.26
CA GLU A 114 5.57 -0.60 6.15
C GLU A 114 4.44 -0.13 5.22
N ILE A 115 4.02 1.14 5.29
CA ILE A 115 3.04 1.70 4.34
C ILE A 115 3.60 1.72 2.92
N ARG A 116 4.88 2.08 2.72
CA ARG A 116 5.53 2.01 1.39
C ARG A 116 5.59 0.57 0.88
N ALA A 117 5.96 -0.39 1.73
CA ALA A 117 5.97 -1.81 1.41
C ALA A 117 4.57 -2.34 1.05
N PHE A 118 3.55 -1.95 1.82
CA PHE A 118 2.15 -2.27 1.56
C PHE A 118 1.69 -1.75 0.19
N ILE A 119 1.99 -0.49 -0.13
CA ILE A 119 1.68 0.12 -1.42
C ILE A 119 2.44 -0.59 -2.55
N GLY A 120 3.72 -0.93 -2.34
CA GLY A 120 4.53 -1.71 -3.28
C GLY A 120 3.91 -3.07 -3.61
N LEU A 121 3.39 -3.78 -2.60
CA LEU A 121 2.67 -5.03 -2.82
C LEU A 121 1.40 -4.83 -3.65
N LEU A 122 0.63 -3.76 -3.41
CA LEU A 122 -0.55 -3.46 -4.23
C LEU A 122 -0.19 -3.21 -5.69
N TYR A 123 0.89 -2.48 -5.95
CA TYR A 123 1.41 -2.28 -7.30
C TYR A 123 1.81 -3.60 -7.96
N GLN A 124 2.51 -4.46 -7.23
CA GLN A 124 2.97 -5.74 -7.75
C GLN A 124 1.80 -6.68 -8.05
N ILE A 125 0.82 -6.79 -7.14
CA ILE A 125 -0.38 -7.60 -7.32
C ILE A 125 -1.18 -7.15 -8.56
N GLY A 126 -1.34 -5.82 -8.75
CA GLY A 126 -2.03 -5.28 -9.92
C GLY A 126 -1.24 -5.50 -11.22
N SER A 127 0.08 -5.33 -11.19
CA SER A 127 0.97 -5.57 -12.35
C SER A 127 0.89 -7.02 -12.84
N PHE A 128 0.85 -7.99 -11.92
CA PHE A 128 0.67 -9.40 -12.25
C PHE A 128 -0.78 -9.81 -12.54
N ARG A 129 -1.71 -8.86 -12.66
CA ARG A 129 -3.16 -9.11 -12.88
C ARG A 129 -3.76 -10.08 -11.87
N CYS A 130 -3.25 -10.04 -10.64
CA CYS A 130 -3.63 -10.94 -9.56
C CYS A 130 -4.68 -10.32 -8.62
N SER A 131 -5.23 -9.16 -8.96
CA SER A 131 -6.17 -8.40 -8.13
C SER A 131 -7.47 -9.11 -7.78
N ARG A 132 -7.89 -10.07 -8.60
CA ARG A 132 -9.09 -10.89 -8.35
C ARG A 132 -8.78 -12.27 -7.77
N LYS A 133 -7.50 -12.59 -7.51
CA LYS A 133 -7.14 -13.84 -6.85
C LYS A 133 -7.48 -13.76 -5.37
N ASN A 134 -7.72 -14.92 -4.76
CA ASN A 134 -7.90 -14.98 -3.31
C ASN A 134 -6.59 -14.56 -2.62
N ILE A 135 -6.68 -13.69 -1.61
CA ILE A 135 -5.52 -13.21 -0.86
C ILE A 135 -4.71 -14.38 -0.26
N HIS A 136 -5.36 -15.44 0.23
CA HIS A 136 -4.66 -16.61 0.77
C HIS A 136 -3.78 -17.27 -0.30
N GLN A 137 -4.24 -17.35 -1.55
CA GLN A 137 -3.44 -17.91 -2.65
C GLN A 137 -2.22 -17.03 -2.98
N LEU A 138 -2.30 -15.72 -2.78
CA LEU A 138 -1.17 -14.82 -2.99
C LEU A 138 -0.09 -15.00 -1.92
N TRP A 139 -0.48 -15.36 -0.70
CA TRP A 139 0.42 -15.60 0.44
C TRP A 139 0.78 -17.08 0.66
N ASP A 140 0.27 -18.00 -0.17
CA ASP A 140 0.49 -19.43 -0.01
C ASP A 140 1.89 -19.87 -0.50
N ASN A 141 2.77 -20.19 0.45
CA ASN A 141 4.11 -20.71 0.16
C ASN A 141 4.18 -22.26 0.14
N SER A 142 3.07 -22.97 0.37
CA SER A 142 3.12 -24.44 0.54
C SER A 142 3.47 -25.20 -0.75
N LYS A 143 3.08 -24.65 -1.91
CA LYS A 143 3.21 -25.29 -3.23
C LYS A 143 3.96 -24.44 -4.25
N GLY A 144 4.61 -23.35 -3.83
CA GLY A 144 5.30 -22.41 -4.71
C GLY A 144 4.39 -21.61 -5.66
N ASN A 145 3.07 -21.64 -5.45
CA ASN A 145 2.10 -20.94 -6.31
C ASN A 145 1.80 -19.50 -5.84
N GLY A 146 2.19 -19.16 -4.61
CA GLY A 146 2.07 -17.81 -4.06
C GLY A 146 3.07 -16.83 -4.67
N MET A 147 2.82 -15.55 -4.43
CA MET A 147 3.70 -14.50 -4.88
C MET A 147 4.80 -14.29 -3.85
N GLU A 148 6.05 -14.54 -4.24
CA GLU A 148 7.21 -14.48 -3.35
C GLU A 148 7.34 -13.16 -2.60
N SER A 149 7.16 -12.05 -3.31
CA SER A 149 7.21 -10.73 -2.68
C SER A 149 6.15 -10.53 -1.61
N CYS A 150 4.96 -11.15 -1.72
CA CYS A 150 3.88 -10.97 -0.76
C CYS A 150 4.25 -11.54 0.61
N TYR A 151 4.68 -12.82 0.67
CA TYR A 151 4.98 -13.47 1.94
C TYR A 151 6.36 -13.12 2.49
N LEU A 152 7.32 -12.68 1.66
CA LEU A 152 8.60 -12.16 2.15
C LEU A 152 8.49 -10.73 2.71
N THR A 153 7.55 -9.92 2.22
CA THR A 153 7.43 -8.51 2.65
C THR A 153 6.64 -8.36 3.95
N MET A 154 5.48 -9.02 4.08
CA MET A 154 4.69 -8.98 5.31
C MET A 154 3.75 -10.18 5.41
N SER A 155 3.34 -10.54 6.63
CA SER A 155 2.36 -11.63 6.82
C SER A 155 0.98 -11.31 6.23
N GLU A 156 0.25 -12.33 5.78
CA GLU A 156 -1.12 -12.19 5.27
C GLU A 156 -2.05 -11.51 6.29
N LYS A 157 -1.91 -11.87 7.57
CA LYS A 157 -2.68 -11.28 8.67
C LYS A 157 -2.42 -9.78 8.79
N ARG A 158 -1.16 -9.36 8.69
CA ARG A 158 -0.78 -7.94 8.75
C ARG A 158 -1.28 -7.17 7.53
N PHE A 159 -1.13 -7.74 6.33
CA PHE A 159 -1.67 -7.14 5.11
C PHE A 159 -3.19 -6.90 5.23
N ARG A 160 -3.95 -7.92 5.62
CA ARG A 160 -5.41 -7.80 5.84
C ARG A 160 -5.77 -6.79 6.92
N PHE A 161 -4.97 -6.69 7.97
CA PHE A 161 -5.16 -5.67 9.01
C PHE A 161 -4.99 -4.26 8.44
N LEU A 162 -3.90 -4.01 7.71
CA LEU A 162 -3.62 -2.71 7.09
C LEU A 162 -4.69 -2.31 6.08
N VAL A 163 -5.16 -3.24 5.23
CA VAL A 163 -6.26 -2.99 4.28
C VAL A 163 -7.51 -2.43 4.98
N ARG A 164 -7.83 -2.90 6.20
CA ARG A 164 -9.01 -2.43 6.96
C ARG A 164 -8.75 -1.08 7.64
N CYS A 165 -7.51 -0.86 8.07
CA CYS A 165 -7.15 0.29 8.90
C CYS A 165 -6.71 1.51 8.10
N LEU A 166 -6.35 1.35 6.83
CA LEU A 166 -5.83 2.42 5.98
C LEU A 166 -6.75 3.65 5.98
N ARG A 167 -6.20 4.81 6.35
CA ARG A 167 -6.88 6.11 6.31
C ARG A 167 -6.02 7.13 5.57
N PHE A 168 -6.70 8.08 4.94
CA PHE A 168 -6.12 9.14 4.13
C PHE A 168 -6.42 10.54 4.67
N ASP A 169 -7.14 10.60 5.78
CA ASP A 169 -7.57 11.84 6.43
C ASP A 169 -7.64 11.65 7.94
N ASP A 170 -7.47 12.74 8.67
CA ASP A 170 -7.70 12.74 10.10
C ASP A 170 -9.20 12.52 10.38
N VAL A 171 -9.51 11.60 11.30
CA VAL A 171 -10.90 11.29 11.66
C VAL A 171 -11.51 12.39 12.53
N ARG A 172 -10.69 13.16 13.24
CA ARG A 172 -11.11 14.13 14.26
C ARG A 172 -11.78 15.37 13.65
N ASP A 173 -11.30 15.82 12.50
CA ASP A 173 -11.81 16.99 11.78
C ASP A 173 -12.79 16.63 10.64
N ARG A 174 -12.89 15.33 10.31
CA ARG A 174 -13.71 14.81 9.21
C ARG A 174 -15.18 15.24 9.28
N VAL A 175 -15.76 15.30 10.47
CA VAL A 175 -17.18 15.63 10.66
C VAL A 175 -17.49 17.04 10.14
N ALA A 176 -16.62 18.01 10.44
CA ALA A 176 -16.76 19.38 9.96
C ALA A 176 -16.52 19.46 8.44
N ARG A 177 -15.44 18.87 7.95
CA ARG A 177 -15.09 18.91 6.50
C ARG A 177 -16.15 18.26 5.62
N LYS A 178 -16.76 17.16 6.08
CA LYS A 178 -17.80 16.42 5.34
C LYS A 178 -19.08 17.22 5.09
N GLN A 179 -19.34 18.26 5.90
CA GLN A 179 -20.49 19.15 5.68
C GLN A 179 -20.36 19.93 4.37
N PHE A 180 -19.13 20.29 4.00
CA PHE A 180 -18.83 21.07 2.80
C PHE A 180 -18.34 20.21 1.64
N ASP A 181 -17.54 19.17 1.92
CA ASP A 181 -16.96 18.30 0.91
C ASP A 181 -17.26 16.81 1.18
N LYS A 182 -18.03 16.18 0.28
CA LYS A 182 -18.31 14.74 0.33
C LYS A 182 -17.06 13.89 0.07
N LEU A 183 -16.02 14.45 -0.56
CA LEU A 183 -14.72 13.83 -0.83
C LEU A 183 -13.66 14.14 0.24
N ALA A 184 -14.05 14.79 1.35
CA ALA A 184 -13.17 15.08 2.48
C ALA A 184 -12.25 13.89 2.90
N PRO A 185 -12.69 12.62 2.90
CA PRO A 185 -11.83 11.51 3.32
C PRO A 185 -10.60 11.22 2.45
N ILE A 186 -10.53 11.78 1.25
CA ILE A 186 -9.41 11.56 0.32
C ILE A 186 -8.89 12.88 -0.30
N ARG A 187 -9.47 14.02 0.11
CA ARG A 187 -9.26 15.32 -0.54
C ARG A 187 -7.79 15.68 -0.63
N ASP A 188 -7.08 15.62 0.49
CA ASP A 188 -5.71 16.14 0.59
C ASP A 188 -4.77 15.38 -0.34
N ILE A 189 -4.80 14.05 -0.28
CA ILE A 189 -3.99 13.20 -1.16
C ILE A 189 -4.40 13.36 -2.62
N PHE A 190 -5.70 13.47 -2.90
CA PHE A 190 -6.18 13.68 -4.26
C PHE A 190 -5.66 14.99 -4.85
N THR A 191 -5.74 16.09 -4.11
CA THR A 191 -5.21 17.39 -4.55
C THR A 191 -3.70 17.30 -4.76
N MET A 192 -2.94 16.73 -3.83
CA MET A 192 -1.49 16.53 -3.99
C MET A 192 -1.13 15.72 -5.25
N MET A 193 -1.90 14.68 -5.57
CA MET A 193 -1.69 13.90 -6.79
C MET A 193 -1.97 14.72 -8.06
N VAL A 194 -3.07 15.49 -8.08
CA VAL A 194 -3.40 16.36 -9.22
C VAL A 194 -2.32 17.42 -9.42
N ASP A 195 -1.89 18.08 -8.35
CA ASP A 195 -0.84 19.10 -8.40
C ASP A 195 0.47 18.51 -8.94
N ASN A 196 0.83 17.29 -8.53
CA ASN A 196 1.99 16.59 -9.06
C ASN A 196 1.82 16.28 -10.56
N PHE A 197 0.67 15.78 -11.00
CA PHE A 197 0.45 15.51 -12.42
C PHE A 197 0.55 16.78 -13.26
N GLN A 198 0.00 17.90 -12.80
CA GLN A 198 0.08 19.18 -13.50
C GLN A 198 1.50 19.75 -13.51
N LYS A 199 2.27 19.54 -12.43
CA LYS A 199 3.64 20.02 -12.32
C LYS A 199 4.61 19.28 -13.25
N TYR A 200 4.48 17.95 -13.34
CA TYR A 200 5.45 17.11 -14.05
C TYR A 200 5.05 16.76 -15.48
N TYR A 201 3.82 17.07 -15.90
CA TYR A 201 3.34 16.77 -17.25
C TYR A 201 2.95 18.04 -18.01
N CYS A 202 3.68 18.34 -19.08
CA CYS A 202 3.30 19.37 -20.05
C CYS A 202 2.36 18.79 -21.09
N VAL A 203 1.17 19.38 -21.21
CA VAL A 203 0.13 18.95 -22.15
C VAL A 203 0.45 19.46 -23.57
N SER A 204 0.19 18.63 -24.58
CA SER A 204 0.37 18.98 -26.01
C SER A 204 -0.88 19.64 -26.60
N GLU A 205 -0.83 20.00 -27.89
CA GLU A 205 -1.90 20.71 -28.61
C GLU A 205 -3.25 19.95 -28.62
N TYR A 206 -3.23 18.62 -28.67
CA TYR A 206 -4.44 17.81 -28.80
C TYR A 206 -4.76 17.10 -27.49
N VAL A 207 -5.83 17.55 -26.85
CA VAL A 207 -6.31 17.02 -25.56
C VAL A 207 -7.73 16.49 -25.72
N THR A 208 -8.02 15.38 -25.07
CA THR A 208 -9.37 14.81 -25.04
C THR A 208 -9.89 14.83 -23.62
N THR A 209 -11.03 15.46 -23.43
CA THR A 209 -11.79 15.37 -22.18
C THR A 209 -12.80 14.23 -22.28
N ASP A 210 -12.80 13.34 -21.30
CA ASP A 210 -13.74 12.21 -21.23
C ASP A 210 -14.12 11.92 -19.77
N GLU A 211 -15.06 11.00 -19.58
CA GLU A 211 -15.57 10.58 -18.30
C GLU A 211 -15.23 9.12 -18.01
N GLN A 212 -14.60 8.88 -16.86
CA GLN A 212 -14.32 7.54 -16.38
C GLN A 212 -15.27 7.15 -15.24
N LEU A 213 -15.79 5.93 -15.32
CA LEU A 213 -16.63 5.34 -14.29
C LEU A 213 -15.85 4.26 -13.53
N LEU A 214 -15.47 4.54 -12.29
CA LEU A 214 -14.84 3.58 -11.41
C LEU A 214 -15.90 2.67 -10.80
N ALA A 215 -15.89 1.38 -11.17
CA ALA A 215 -16.85 0.40 -10.70
C ALA A 215 -16.89 0.33 -9.16
N PHE A 216 -18.06 0.58 -8.58
CA PHE A 216 -18.23 0.54 -7.13
C PHE A 216 -19.68 0.22 -6.75
N ARG A 217 -19.88 -0.83 -5.97
CA ARG A 217 -21.21 -1.28 -5.52
C ARG A 217 -21.51 -0.97 -4.05
N GLY A 218 -20.53 -0.49 -3.28
CA GLY A 218 -20.75 -0.11 -1.88
C GLY A 218 -21.64 1.13 -1.73
N LYS A 219 -22.00 1.45 -0.48
CA LYS A 219 -22.75 2.67 -0.15
C LYS A 219 -21.81 3.87 -0.28
N CYS A 220 -22.13 4.78 -1.19
CA CYS A 220 -21.38 6.01 -1.39
C CYS A 220 -22.34 7.10 -1.89
N PRO A 221 -22.32 8.32 -1.32
CA PRO A 221 -23.28 9.37 -1.65
C PRO A 221 -23.13 9.95 -3.06
N PHE A 222 -22.00 9.72 -3.73
CA PHE A 222 -21.72 10.16 -5.10
C PHE A 222 -21.62 8.98 -6.10
N ARG A 223 -22.26 7.85 -5.77
CA ARG A 223 -22.40 6.72 -6.69
C ARG A 223 -23.45 7.05 -7.75
N GLN A 224 -23.11 6.84 -9.01
CA GLN A 224 -24.00 7.06 -10.15
C GLN A 224 -24.29 5.76 -10.89
N TYR A 225 -25.43 5.73 -11.57
CA TYR A 225 -25.83 4.65 -12.47
C TYR A 225 -25.72 5.13 -13.92
N ILE A 226 -24.96 4.42 -14.75
CA ILE A 226 -24.78 4.71 -16.17
C ILE A 226 -25.07 3.42 -16.95
N PRO A 227 -26.25 3.28 -17.56
CA PRO A 227 -26.70 2.01 -18.17
C PRO A 227 -25.85 1.57 -19.36
N SER A 228 -25.20 2.51 -20.06
CA SER A 228 -24.38 2.27 -21.25
C SER A 228 -22.97 1.75 -20.94
N LYS A 229 -22.49 1.84 -19.69
CA LYS A 229 -21.15 1.37 -19.31
C LYS A 229 -21.19 -0.10 -18.85
N PRO A 230 -20.14 -0.91 -19.10
CA PRO A 230 -20.09 -2.33 -18.72
C PRO A 230 -20.34 -2.58 -17.23
N SER A 231 -19.75 -1.74 -16.37
CA SER A 231 -20.14 -1.63 -14.96
C SER A 231 -21.16 -0.51 -14.81
N LYS A 232 -22.43 -0.86 -14.63
CA LYS A 232 -23.51 0.13 -14.59
C LYS A 232 -23.48 1.05 -13.36
N TYR A 233 -22.83 0.64 -12.27
CA TYR A 233 -22.76 1.43 -11.04
C TYR A 233 -21.31 1.77 -10.69
N GLY A 234 -21.07 3.03 -10.32
CA GLY A 234 -19.72 3.45 -9.96
C GLY A 234 -19.61 4.90 -9.50
N LYS A 235 -18.38 5.33 -9.27
CA LYS A 235 -18.00 6.72 -9.02
C LYS A 235 -17.55 7.32 -10.36
N LYS A 236 -18.22 8.38 -10.80
CA LYS A 236 -17.91 9.05 -12.06
C LYS A 236 -16.86 10.13 -11.81
N TYR A 237 -15.85 10.17 -12.67
CA TYR A 237 -14.78 11.16 -12.68
C TYR A 237 -14.70 11.77 -14.07
N ALA A 238 -14.54 13.09 -14.14
CA ALA A 238 -14.10 13.74 -15.37
C ALA A 238 -12.57 13.65 -15.44
N ILE A 239 -12.05 13.31 -16.61
CA ILE A 239 -10.62 13.33 -16.92
C ILE A 239 -10.41 14.48 -17.88
N TYR A 240 -9.58 15.42 -17.46
CA TYR A 240 -9.18 16.60 -18.22
C TYR A 240 -7.75 16.42 -18.72
#